data_AF-A0A444JAZ2-F1
#
_entry.id   AF-A0A444JAZ2-F1
#
_cell.length_a   1.000
_cell.length_b   1.000
_cell.length_c   1.000
_cell.angle_alpha   90.00
_cell.angle_beta   90.00
_cell.angle_gamma   90.00
#
_symmetry.space_group_name_H-M   'P 1'
#
loop_
_entity.id
_entity.type
_entity.pdbx_description
1 polymer ?
#
loop_
_entity_poly.entity_id
_entity_poly.type
_entity_poly.pdbx_seq_one_letter_code
_entity_poly.pdbx_strand_id
1 'polypeptide(L)'
;GYGAAVLLAAAALYIVMLTENSRVPVDDPATHLELTMIHEVMILDHSGPDLALIETGVWCKLLFYTSFLASIIWFPRFDSCLVNAVLFYGVVALIAVSIGVVESITARHKMNLVPKFIMNSFALVFFVIILTMEFAQ
;
A
#
# COMPACT_ATOMS: atom_id res chain seq x y z
N GLY A 1 -18.48 11.26 14.40
CA GLY A 1 -18.23 12.03 13.16
C GLY A 1 -17.13 11.44 12.32
N TYR A 2 -15.90 11.34 12.85
CA TYR A 2 -14.70 11.09 12.03
C TYR A 2 -14.49 9.67 11.48
N GLY A 3 -15.28 8.66 11.90
CA GLY A 3 -15.09 7.28 11.45
C GLY A 3 -15.21 7.12 9.93
N ALA A 4 -16.16 7.82 9.29
CA ALA A 4 -16.30 7.79 7.84
C ALA A 4 -15.10 8.42 7.13
N ALA A 5 -14.57 9.54 7.64
CA ALA A 5 -13.38 10.18 7.09
C ALA A 5 -12.13 9.28 7.20
N VAL A 6 -11.96 8.59 8.34
CA VAL A 6 -10.85 7.65 8.55
C VAL A 6 -10.96 6.46 7.60
N LEU A 7 -12.16 5.91 7.38
CA LEU A 7 -12.37 4.81 6.42
C LEU A 7 -12.03 5.21 4.98
N LEU A 8 -12.47 6.39 4.55
CA LEU A 8 -12.17 6.91 3.21
C LEU A 8 -10.67 7.21 3.04
N ALA A 9 -10.02 7.76 4.07
CA ALA A 9 -8.58 7.99 4.08
C ALA A 9 -7.79 6.68 4.02
N ALA A 10 -8.20 5.67 4.80
CA ALA A 10 -7.60 4.34 4.78
C ALA A 10 -7.75 3.67 3.40
N ALA A 11 -8.93 3.77 2.78
CA ALA A 11 -9.16 3.24 1.43
C ALA A 11 -8.31 3.94 0.37
N ALA A 12 -8.19 5.27 0.43
CA ALA A 12 -7.33 6.03 -0.47
C ALA A 12 -5.86 5.63 -0.30
N LEU A 13 -5.40 5.50 0.94
CA LEU A 13 -4.03 5.12 1.24
C LEU A 13 -3.73 3.66 0.85
N TYR A 14 -4.72 2.77 0.95
CA TYR A 14 -4.60 1.39 0.46
C TYR A 14 -4.38 1.34 -1.06
N ILE A 15 -5.11 2.15 -1.83
CA ILE A 15 -4.92 2.28 -3.28
C ILE A 15 -3.51 2.79 -3.60
N VAL A 16 -3.05 3.83 -2.89
CA VAL A 16 -1.70 4.39 -3.07
C VAL A 16 -0.63 3.35 -2.70
N MET A 17 -0.82 2.62 -1.59
CA MET A 17 0.10 1.56 -1.18
C MET A 17 0.23 0.48 -2.27
N LEU A 18 -0.88 0.00 -2.85
CA LEU A 18 -0.82 -1.00 -3.93
C LEU A 18 -0.05 -0.44 -5.15
N THR A 19 -0.30 0.82 -5.50
CA THR A 19 0.35 1.50 -6.63
C THR A 19 1.86 1.66 -6.43
N GLU A 20 2.28 2.16 -5.27
CA GLU A 20 3.69 2.47 -4.96
C GLU A 20 4.57 1.23 -4.71
N ASN A 21 3.94 0.10 -4.39
CA ASN A 21 4.61 -1.19 -4.22
C ASN A 21 4.45 -2.10 -5.46
N SER A 22 3.93 -1.57 -6.57
CA SER A 22 3.70 -2.31 -7.82
C SER A 22 2.94 -3.63 -7.59
N ARG A 23 1.91 -3.60 -6.72
CA ARG A 23 1.08 -4.77 -6.40
C ARG A 23 -0.19 -4.75 -7.24
N VAL A 24 -0.62 -5.93 -7.69
CA VAL A 24 -1.83 -6.11 -8.50
C VAL A 24 -3.03 -5.44 -7.79
N PRO A 25 -3.83 -4.62 -8.50
CA PRO A 25 -3.98 -4.54 -9.96
C PRO A 25 -3.02 -3.60 -10.70
N VAL A 26 -2.20 -2.84 -9.97
CA VAL A 26 -1.20 -1.94 -10.55
C VAL A 26 0.15 -2.65 -10.48
N ASP A 27 0.40 -3.49 -11.48
CA ASP A 27 1.72 -4.10 -11.66
C ASP A 27 2.61 -3.15 -12.48
N ASP A 28 3.92 -3.35 -12.43
CA ASP A 28 4.85 -2.66 -13.29
C ASP A 28 4.47 -2.95 -14.76
N PRO A 29 4.34 -1.94 -15.66
CA PRO A 29 4.19 -2.14 -17.11
C PRO A 29 5.28 -3.02 -17.78
N ALA A 30 6.27 -3.48 -17.02
CA ALA A 30 7.49 -4.11 -17.47
C ALA A 30 7.41 -5.56 -18.00
N THR A 31 6.23 -6.10 -18.32
CA THR A 31 6.15 -7.48 -18.86
C THR A 31 6.20 -7.55 -20.40
N HIS A 32 6.70 -6.53 -21.10
CA HIS A 32 6.87 -6.57 -22.56
C HIS A 32 8.34 -6.86 -22.94
N LEU A 33 8.56 -8.13 -23.22
CA LEU A 33 9.74 -8.92 -23.59
C LEU A 33 10.82 -8.34 -24.55
N GLU A 34 11.03 -7.02 -24.69
CA GLU A 34 12.27 -6.49 -25.31
C GLU A 34 12.82 -5.21 -24.65
N LEU A 35 12.03 -4.43 -23.90
CA LEU A 35 12.48 -3.12 -23.34
C LEU A 35 12.49 -3.06 -21.81
N THR A 36 12.37 -4.21 -21.15
CA THR A 36 12.48 -4.34 -19.67
C THR A 36 13.73 -5.09 -19.27
N MET A 37 14.54 -5.45 -20.26
CA MET A 37 15.96 -5.82 -20.16
C MET A 37 16.87 -4.70 -19.60
N ILE A 38 16.29 -3.67 -18.97
CA ILE A 38 17.02 -2.70 -18.16
C ILE A 38 16.55 -2.77 -16.70
N HIS A 39 15.24 -2.76 -16.38
CA HIS A 39 14.77 -2.70 -14.98
C HIS A 39 14.76 -4.05 -14.25
N GLU A 40 14.34 -5.15 -14.90
CA GLU A 40 14.46 -6.51 -14.30
C GLU A 40 15.91 -7.03 -14.38
N VAL A 41 16.68 -6.57 -15.36
CA VAL A 41 18.12 -6.91 -15.48
C VAL A 41 18.94 -6.29 -14.35
N MET A 42 18.56 -5.12 -13.82
CA MET A 42 19.25 -4.55 -12.65
C MET A 42 19.32 -5.54 -11.48
N ILE A 43 18.26 -6.32 -11.22
CA ILE A 43 18.28 -7.30 -10.14
C ILE A 43 19.10 -8.55 -10.52
N LEU A 44 19.13 -8.90 -11.80
CA LEU A 44 19.87 -10.04 -12.34
C LEU A 44 21.38 -9.79 -12.43
N ASP A 45 21.82 -8.52 -12.46
CA ASP A 45 23.23 -8.11 -12.41
C ASP A 45 23.82 -8.22 -10.98
N HIS A 46 22.95 -8.31 -9.97
CA HIS A 46 23.33 -8.45 -8.57
C HIS A 46 23.15 -9.88 -8.07
N SER A 47 24.05 -10.33 -7.20
CA SER A 47 24.00 -11.67 -6.60
C SER A 47 24.42 -11.62 -5.14
N GLY A 48 23.90 -12.55 -4.33
CA GLY A 48 24.28 -12.69 -2.93
C GLY A 48 23.91 -11.47 -2.07
N PRO A 49 24.86 -10.79 -1.42
CA PRO A 49 24.57 -9.67 -0.50
C PRO A 49 23.85 -8.49 -1.16
N ASP A 50 24.23 -8.14 -2.40
CA ASP A 50 23.66 -6.98 -3.09
C ASP A 50 22.19 -7.21 -3.44
N LEU A 51 21.86 -8.43 -3.89
CA LEU A 51 20.48 -8.85 -4.12
C LEU A 51 19.66 -8.82 -2.82
N ALA A 52 20.25 -9.27 -1.71
CA ALA A 52 19.59 -9.23 -0.40
C ALA A 52 19.26 -7.79 0.05
N LEU A 53 20.12 -6.81 -0.25
CA LEU A 53 19.86 -5.40 0.05
C LEU A 53 18.71 -4.84 -0.80
N ILE A 54 18.66 -5.18 -2.09
CA ILE A 54 17.59 -4.73 -2.99
C ILE A 54 16.25 -5.29 -2.52
N GLU A 55 16.18 -6.60 -2.27
CA GLU A 55 15.00 -7.25 -1.72
C GLU A 55 14.62 -6.60 -0.39
N THR A 56 15.53 -6.51 0.57
CA THR A 56 15.23 -5.87 1.87
C THR A 56 14.66 -4.46 1.72
N GLY A 57 15.12 -3.68 0.72
CA GLY A 57 14.54 -2.37 0.38
C GLY A 57 13.07 -2.43 -0.05
N VAL A 58 12.70 -3.38 -0.91
CA VAL A 58 11.30 -3.61 -1.34
C VAL A 58 10.44 -3.99 -0.13
N TRP A 59 10.93 -4.90 0.72
CA TRP A 59 10.21 -5.34 1.91
C TRP A 59 10.05 -4.20 2.92
N CYS A 60 11.08 -3.38 3.11
CA CYS A 60 11.01 -2.18 3.95
C CYS A 60 9.98 -1.16 3.44
N LYS A 61 9.88 -0.96 2.12
CA LYS A 61 8.86 -0.09 1.53
C LYS A 61 7.46 -0.61 1.84
N LEU A 62 7.20 -1.89 1.63
CA LEU A 62 5.90 -2.51 1.92
C LEU A 62 5.56 -2.42 3.41
N LEU A 63 6.54 -2.69 4.30
CA LEU A 63 6.38 -2.56 5.74
C LEU A 63 6.07 -1.13 6.16
N PHE A 64 6.70 -0.12 5.53
CA PHE A 64 6.41 1.28 5.80
C PHE A 64 4.96 1.64 5.49
N TYR A 65 4.47 1.32 4.28
CA TYR A 65 3.09 1.65 3.90
C TYR A 65 2.05 0.88 4.72
N THR A 66 2.26 -0.41 4.97
CA THR A 66 1.35 -1.22 5.79
C THR A 66 1.33 -0.76 7.25
N SER A 67 2.47 -0.38 7.80
CA SER A 67 2.57 0.21 9.15
C SER A 67 1.89 1.57 9.23
N PHE A 68 2.03 2.41 8.19
CA PHE A 68 1.39 3.71 8.13
C PHE A 68 -0.13 3.57 8.04
N LEU A 69 -0.62 2.65 7.20
CA LEU A 69 -2.04 2.32 7.13
C LEU A 69 -2.58 1.75 8.45
N ALA A 70 -1.84 0.84 9.08
CA ALA A 70 -2.19 0.29 10.38
C ALA A 70 -2.29 1.38 11.44
N SER A 71 -1.38 2.37 11.44
CA SER A 71 -1.42 3.49 12.39
C SER A 71 -2.61 4.43 12.20
N ILE A 72 -3.18 4.50 10.99
CA ILE A 72 -4.39 5.29 10.72
C ILE A 72 -5.64 4.54 11.18
N ILE A 73 -5.67 3.23 10.98
CA ILE A 73 -6.83 2.38 11.34
C ILE A 73 -6.86 2.10 12.85
N TRP A 74 -5.70 1.84 13.45
CA TRP A 74 -5.55 1.48 14.85
C TRP A 74 -5.18 2.69 15.70
N PHE A 75 -6.15 3.19 16.47
CA PHE A 75 -5.95 4.28 17.42
C PHE A 75 -5.81 3.87 18.91
N PRO A 76 -6.39 2.76 19.43
CA PRO A 76 -6.43 2.55 20.87
C PRO A 76 -5.04 2.22 21.43
N ARG A 77 -4.65 2.98 22.46
CA ARG A 77 -3.45 2.75 23.26
C ARG A 77 -3.88 2.16 24.59
N PHE A 78 -3.48 0.92 24.84
CA PHE A 78 -3.58 0.29 26.16
C PHE A 78 -2.39 0.69 27.03
N ASP A 79 -2.51 0.56 28.36
CA ASP A 79 -1.43 0.90 29.29
C ASP A 79 -0.19 -0.01 29.13
N SER A 80 -0.36 -1.21 28.57
CA SER A 80 0.74 -2.15 28.36
C SER A 80 1.36 -2.04 26.96
N CYS A 81 2.66 -1.74 26.94
CA CYS A 81 3.45 -1.64 25.70
C CYS A 81 3.41 -2.93 24.87
N LEU A 82 3.52 -4.10 25.53
CA LEU A 82 3.51 -5.40 24.85
C LEU A 82 2.19 -5.68 24.13
N VAL A 83 1.04 -5.34 24.73
CA VAL A 83 -0.27 -5.56 24.11
C VAL A 83 -0.44 -4.68 22.89
N ASN A 84 -0.04 -3.41 22.97
CA ASN A 84 -0.07 -2.51 21.81
C ASN A 84 0.80 -3.02 20.66
N ALA A 85 2.01 -3.49 20.96
CA ALA A 85 2.92 -4.03 19.94
C ALA A 85 2.32 -5.25 19.24
N VAL A 86 1.82 -6.23 20.00
CA VAL A 86 1.21 -7.45 19.44
C VAL A 86 -0.01 -7.11 18.57
N LEU A 87 -0.88 -6.21 19.04
CA LEU A 87 -2.06 -5.81 18.28
C LEU A 87 -1.69 -5.03 17.01
N PHE A 88 -0.70 -4.13 17.09
CA PHE A 88 -0.21 -3.40 15.93
C PHE A 88 0.33 -4.34 14.85
N TYR A 89 1.22 -5.27 15.21
CA TYR A 89 1.71 -6.28 14.27
C TYR A 89 0.60 -7.21 13.77
N GLY A 90 -0.42 -7.48 14.59
CA GLY A 90 -1.63 -8.19 14.17
C GLY A 90 -2.40 -7.46 13.07
N VAL A 91 -2.58 -6.13 13.20
CA VAL A 91 -3.23 -5.31 12.17
C VAL A 91 -2.39 -5.26 10.89
N VAL A 92 -1.07 -5.08 11.02
CA VAL A 92 -0.15 -5.12 9.86
C VAL A 92 -0.25 -6.47 9.13
N ALA A 93 -0.29 -7.58 9.87
CA ALA A 93 -0.45 -8.92 9.30
C ALA A 93 -1.80 -9.07 8.58
N LEU A 94 -2.89 -8.55 9.14
CA LEU A 94 -4.21 -8.55 8.49
C LEU A 94 -4.21 -7.77 7.18
N ILE A 95 -3.55 -6.61 7.13
CA ILE A 95 -3.38 -5.82 5.90
C ILE A 95 -2.54 -6.60 4.89
N ALA A 96 -1.46 -7.26 5.31
CA ALA A 96 -0.66 -8.09 4.41
C ALA A 96 -1.47 -9.25 3.79
N VAL A 97 -2.33 -9.90 4.58
CA VAL A 97 -3.27 -10.92 4.09
C VAL A 97 -4.27 -10.31 3.10
N SER A 98 -4.81 -9.12 3.38
CA SER A 98 -5.74 -8.47 2.45
C SER A 98 -5.11 -8.13 1.10
N ILE A 99 -3.82 -7.73 1.09
CA ILE A 99 -3.05 -7.54 -0.14
C ILE A 99 -2.98 -8.85 -0.91
N GLY A 100 -2.56 -9.95 -0.27
CA GLY A 100 -2.47 -11.27 -0.92
C GLY A 100 -3.81 -11.76 -1.49
N VAL A 101 -4.91 -11.48 -0.80
CA VAL A 101 -6.27 -11.78 -1.29
C VAL A 101 -6.61 -10.93 -2.53
N VAL A 102 -6.33 -9.63 -2.50
CA VAL A 102 -6.57 -8.73 -3.66
C VAL A 102 -5.76 -9.19 -4.87
N GLU A 103 -4.50 -9.55 -4.67
CA GLU A 103 -3.63 -10.06 -5.74
C GLU A 103 -4.12 -11.40 -6.30
N SER A 104 -4.70 -12.25 -5.45
CA SER A 104 -5.21 -13.56 -5.87
C SER A 104 -6.51 -13.47 -6.66
N ILE A 105 -7.35 -12.46 -6.38
CA ILE A 105 -8.70 -12.32 -6.99
C ILE A 105 -8.69 -11.38 -8.20
N THR A 106 -7.76 -10.43 -8.26
CA THR A 106 -7.79 -9.33 -9.23
C THR A 106 -6.87 -9.60 -10.42
N ALA A 107 -7.33 -9.33 -11.63
CA ALA A 107 -6.48 -9.32 -12.82
C ALA A 107 -5.75 -7.98 -12.96
N ARG A 108 -4.56 -8.01 -13.58
CA ARG A 108 -3.79 -6.79 -13.88
C ARG A 108 -4.58 -5.79 -14.71
N HIS A 109 -4.55 -4.53 -14.29
CA HIS A 109 -5.09 -3.45 -15.11
C HIS A 109 -4.16 -3.15 -16.29
N LYS A 110 -4.78 -2.76 -17.42
CA LYS A 110 -4.02 -2.21 -18.55
C LYS A 110 -3.36 -0.91 -18.08
N MET A 111 -2.14 -0.64 -18.55
CA MET A 111 -1.38 0.57 -18.16
C MET A 111 -2.17 1.86 -18.35
N ASN A 112 -2.96 1.95 -19.42
CA ASN A 112 -3.81 3.11 -19.71
C ASN A 112 -4.93 3.34 -18.68
N LEU A 113 -5.22 2.35 -17.83
CA LEU A 113 -6.22 2.41 -16.77
C LEU A 113 -5.60 2.69 -15.39
N VAL A 114 -4.27 2.55 -15.24
CA VAL A 114 -3.57 2.84 -13.98
C VAL A 114 -3.76 4.30 -13.54
N PRO A 115 -3.64 5.32 -14.42
CA PRO A 115 -3.93 6.70 -14.03
C PRO A 115 -5.37 6.88 -13.52
N LYS A 116 -6.35 6.20 -14.13
CA LYS A 116 -7.75 6.24 -13.70
C LYS A 116 -7.94 5.59 -12.33
N PHE A 117 -7.21 4.52 -12.04
CA PHE A 117 -7.23 3.87 -10.74
C PHE A 117 -6.66 4.78 -9.65
N ILE A 118 -5.55 5.48 -9.92
CA ILE A 118 -4.96 6.47 -9.00
C ILE A 118 -5.88 7.68 -8.80
N MET A 119 -6.61 8.12 -9.83
CA MET A 119 -7.60 9.20 -9.68
C MET A 119 -8.69 8.86 -8.65
N ASN A 120 -9.01 7.59 -8.43
CA ASN A 120 -9.98 7.20 -7.39
C ASN A 120 -9.45 7.50 -5.99
N SER A 121 -8.15 7.28 -5.70
CA SER A 121 -7.59 7.64 -4.39
C SER A 121 -7.61 9.15 -4.17
N PHE A 122 -7.29 9.92 -5.21
CA PHE A 122 -7.38 11.38 -5.17
C PHE A 122 -8.81 11.85 -4.86
N ALA A 123 -9.82 11.29 -5.52
CA ALA A 123 -11.23 11.62 -5.27
C ALA A 123 -11.65 11.29 -3.83
N LEU A 124 -11.23 10.15 -3.29
CA LEU A 124 -11.50 9.76 -1.90
C LEU A 124 -10.88 10.75 -0.91
N VAL A 125 -9.62 11.18 -1.11
CA VAL A 125 -8.97 12.19 -0.26
C VAL A 125 -9.69 13.53 -0.32
N PHE A 126 -10.17 13.93 -1.49
CA PHE A 126 -10.96 15.15 -1.64
C PHE A 126 -12.23 15.11 -0.77
N PHE A 127 -12.96 13.99 -0.76
CA PHE A 127 -14.10 13.81 0.13
C PHE A 127 -13.72 13.81 1.62
N VAL A 128 -12.58 13.22 1.98
CA VAL A 128 -12.06 13.28 3.35
C VAL A 128 -11.88 14.74 3.79
N ILE A 129 -11.25 15.57 2.95
CA ILE A 129 -11.03 16.99 3.25
C ILE A 129 -12.36 17.71 3.50
N ILE A 130 -13.35 17.53 2.60
CA ILE A 130 -14.68 18.15 2.75
C ILE A 130 -15.35 17.72 4.05
N LEU A 131 -15.42 16.42 4.33
CA LEU A 131 -16.05 15.91 5.55
C LEU A 131 -15.35 16.44 6.80
N THR A 132 -14.01 16.49 6.80
CA THR A 132 -13.27 17.03 7.94
C THR A 132 -13.49 18.53 8.15
N MET A 133 -13.72 19.30 7.09
CA MET A 133 -14.06 20.72 7.18
C MET A 133 -15.46 20.94 7.75
N GLU A 134 -16.44 20.14 7.33
CA GLU A 134 -17.82 20.21 7.83
C GLU A 134 -17.88 19.89 9.34
N PHE A 135 -17.18 18.85 9.80
CA PHE A 135 -17.12 18.50 11.22
C PHE A 135 -16.23 19.42 12.07
N ALA A 136 -15.47 20.33 11.44
CA ALA A 136 -14.64 21.30 12.14
C ALA A 136 -15.38 22.63 12.43
N GLN A 137 -16.57 22.82 11.85
CA GLN A 137 -17.49 23.94 12.13
C GLN A 137 -18.51 23.57 13.20
#